data_AF-A0A1M5P982-F1
#
_entry.id   AF-A0A1M5P982-F1
#
_cell.length_a   1.000
_cell.length_b   1.000
_cell.length_c   1.000
_cell.angle_alpha   90.00
_cell.angle_beta   90.00
_cell.angle_gamma   90.00
#
_symmetry.space_group_name_H-M   'P 1'
#
loop_
_entity.id
_entity.type
_entity.pdbx_description
1 polymer ?
#
loop_
_entity_poly.entity_id
_entity_poly.type
_entity_poly.pdbx_seq_one_letter_code
_entity_poly.pdbx_strand_id
1 'polypeptide(L)'
;MKFPYGVIKMSDNYESAYAKLEEIINDLESEDITLEESIKKYEEGLELYKYCNKLLNEYEGKVKILTEEDNKIVEKDFDTGELDG
;
A
#
# COMPACT_ATOMS: atom_id res chain seq x y z
N MET A 1 -18.47 -22.81 -5.23
CA MET A 1 -17.38 -22.30 -6.10
C MET A 1 -16.26 -21.81 -5.21
N LYS A 2 -15.06 -22.36 -5.36
CA LYS A 2 -13.86 -21.97 -4.61
C LYS A 2 -13.01 -21.17 -5.58
N PHE A 3 -12.94 -19.86 -5.43
CA PHE A 3 -12.07 -19.01 -6.25
C PHE A 3 -10.62 -19.25 -5.79
N PRO A 4 -9.73 -19.78 -6.65
CA PRO A 4 -8.35 -19.99 -6.28
C PRO A 4 -7.61 -18.68 -6.57
N TYR A 5 -7.64 -17.74 -5.63
CA TYR A 5 -6.59 -16.73 -5.63
C TYR A 5 -5.29 -17.48 -5.41
N GLY A 6 -4.50 -17.51 -6.48
CA GLY A 6 -3.22 -18.18 -6.54
C GLY A 6 -2.39 -17.80 -5.31
N VAL A 7 -1.61 -18.77 -4.86
CA VAL A 7 -0.63 -18.62 -3.79
C VAL A 7 0.36 -17.52 -4.21
N ILE A 8 0.05 -16.27 -3.88
CA ILE A 8 0.98 -15.15 -4.00
C ILE A 8 2.00 -15.38 -2.90
N LYS A 9 3.26 -15.46 -3.28
CA LYS A 9 4.38 -15.54 -2.35
C LYS A 9 4.24 -14.37 -1.37
N MET A 10 4.08 -14.67 -0.09
CA MET A 10 3.79 -13.74 1.01
C MET A 10 4.89 -12.65 1.23
N SER A 11 5.87 -12.56 0.34
CA SER A 11 7.02 -11.65 0.48
C SER A 11 6.86 -10.32 -0.25
N ASP A 12 5.93 -10.19 -1.20
CA ASP A 12 5.93 -9.09 -2.19
C ASP A 12 4.54 -8.49 -2.48
N ASN A 13 3.58 -8.57 -1.54
CA ASN A 13 2.27 -7.90 -1.67
C ASN A 13 2.13 -6.73 -0.67
N TYR A 14 1.14 -5.86 -0.93
CA TYR A 14 0.90 -4.64 -0.15
C TYR A 14 0.72 -4.96 1.33
N GLU A 15 -0.09 -5.98 1.65
CA GLU A 15 -0.42 -6.37 3.02
C GLU A 15 0.83 -6.81 3.79
N SER A 16 1.76 -7.51 3.14
CA SER A 16 3.00 -7.97 3.77
C SER A 16 4.00 -6.83 3.96
N ALA A 17 4.08 -5.90 3.00
CA ALA A 17 4.92 -4.71 3.14
C ALA A 17 4.40 -3.76 4.22
N TYR A 18 3.07 -3.61 4.31
CA TYR A 18 2.41 -2.82 5.34
C TYR A 18 2.61 -3.42 6.74
N ALA A 19 2.43 -4.74 6.90
CA ALA A 19 2.68 -5.41 8.17
C ALA A 19 4.13 -5.23 8.67
N LYS A 20 5.13 -5.30 7.77
CA LYS A 20 6.52 -5.01 8.13
C LYS A 20 6.75 -3.54 8.51
N LEU A 21 6.05 -2.62 7.85
CA LEU A 21 6.12 -1.21 8.21
C LEU A 21 5.56 -0.97 9.62
N GLU A 22 4.46 -1.64 9.98
CA GLU A 22 3.92 -1.61 11.35
C GLU A 22 4.90 -2.19 12.37
N GLU A 23 5.56 -3.31 12.06
CA GLU A 23 6.62 -3.87 12.91
C GLU A 23 7.77 -2.88 13.13
N ILE A 24 8.23 -2.20 12.09
CA ILE A 24 9.28 -1.19 12.18
C ILE A 24 8.85 0.00 13.04
N ILE A 25 7.60 0.45 12.91
CA ILE A 25 7.06 1.53 13.75
C ILE A 25 7.07 1.10 15.22
N ASN A 26 6.61 -0.11 15.52
CA ASN A 26 6.63 -0.65 16.88
C ASN A 26 8.07 -0.74 17.43
N ASP A 27 9.04 -1.16 16.61
CA ASP A 27 10.44 -1.20 17.00
C ASP A 27 11.00 0.20 17.29
N LEU A 28 10.65 1.19 16.46
CA LEU A 28 11.07 2.59 16.64
C LEU A 28 10.46 3.26 17.88
N GLU A 29 9.29 2.79 18.33
CA GLU A 29 8.62 3.25 19.55
C GLU A 29 9.15 2.56 20.82
N SER A 30 9.97 1.51 20.67
CA SER A 30 10.56 0.79 21.80
C SER A 30 11.54 1.65 22.60
N GLU A 31 11.46 1.61 23.93
CA GLU A 31 12.37 2.34 24.83
C GLU A 31 13.81 1.77 24.80
N ASP A 32 13.98 0.52 24.34
CA ASP A 32 15.25 -0.21 24.34
C ASP A 32 16.03 -0.07 23.02
N ILE A 33 15.51 0.65 22.02
CA ILE A 33 16.17 0.78 20.72
C ILE A 33 17.39 1.70 20.80
N THR A 34 18.52 1.25 20.26
CA THR A 34 19.71 2.10 20.18
C THR A 34 19.59 3.12 19.03
N LEU A 35 20.36 4.21 19.09
CA LEU A 35 20.40 5.20 18.02
C LEU A 35 20.83 4.61 16.66
N GLU A 36 21.76 3.64 16.67
CA GLU A 36 22.22 3.02 15.44
C GLU A 36 21.12 2.14 14.82
N GLU A 37 20.38 1.40 15.66
CA GLU A 37 19.25 0.59 15.22
C GLU A 37 18.08 1.44 14.73
N SER A 38 17.80 2.57 15.40
CA SER A 38 16.71 3.46 14.99
C SER A 38 16.96 4.09 13.63
N ILE A 39 18.21 4.45 13.32
CA ILE A 39 18.58 4.94 11.98
C ILE A 39 18.36 3.86 10.92
N LYS A 40 18.80 2.62 11.17
CA LYS A 40 18.61 1.50 10.22
C LYS A 40 17.14 1.20 10.00
N LYS A 41 16.35 1.14 11.07
CA LYS A 41 14.90 0.88 11.03
C LYS A 41 14.16 1.99 10.30
N TYR A 42 14.56 3.24 10.50
CA TYR A 42 13.99 4.38 9.77
C TYR A 42 14.24 4.29 8.26
N GLU A 43 15.46 3.96 7.84
CA GLU A 43 15.77 3.77 6.42
C GLU A 43 14.95 2.62 5.80
N GLU A 44 14.83 1.50 6.51
CA GLU A 44 14.00 0.37 6.09
C GLU A 44 12.51 0.77 5.97
N GLY A 45 12.00 1.50 6.97
CA GLY A 45 10.63 2.01 6.99
C GLY A 45 10.35 2.98 5.83
N LEU A 46 11.30 3.84 5.48
CA LEU A 46 11.17 4.74 4.33
C LEU A 46 11.06 3.99 3.00
N GLU A 47 11.84 2.94 2.80
CA GLU A 47 11.77 2.14 1.58
C GLU A 47 10.46 1.35 1.49
N LEU A 48 9.97 0.79 2.61
CA LEU A 48 8.66 0.14 2.66
C LEU A 48 7.52 1.13 2.42
N TYR A 49 7.57 2.33 3.00
CA TYR A 49 6.60 3.39 2.75
C TYR A 49 6.52 3.75 1.26
N LYS A 50 7.66 3.96 0.61
CA LYS A 50 7.72 4.24 -0.84
C LYS A 50 7.14 3.09 -1.66
N TYR A 51 7.45 1.86 -1.27
CA TYR A 51 6.93 0.67 -1.94
C TYR A 51 5.41 0.54 -1.81
N CYS A 52 4.86 0.71 -0.61
CA CYS A 52 3.41 0.71 -0.36
C CYS A 52 2.70 1.80 -1.18
N ASN A 53 3.22 3.02 -1.20
CA ASN A 53 2.68 4.11 -2.02
C ASN A 53 2.72 3.78 -3.51
N LYS A 54 3.82 3.22 -4.00
CA LYS A 54 3.93 2.81 -5.40
C LYS A 54 2.86 1.80 -5.77
N LEU A 55 2.63 0.78 -4.91
CA LEU A 55 1.58 -0.21 -5.14
C LEU A 55 0.19 0.45 -5.17
N LEU A 56 -0.12 1.33 -4.22
CA LEU A 56 -1.40 2.04 -4.20
C LEU A 56 -1.62 2.85 -5.47
N ASN A 57 -0.63 3.65 -5.89
CA ASN A 57 -0.71 4.43 -7.13
C ASN A 57 -0.90 3.53 -8.37
N GLU A 58 -0.25 2.37 -8.40
CA GLU A 58 -0.43 1.39 -9.48
C GLU A 58 -1.83 0.76 -9.49
N TYR A 59 -2.47 0.63 -8.33
CA TYR A 59 -3.85 0.11 -8.23
C TYR A 59 -4.88 1.19 -8.49
N GLU A 60 -4.68 2.43 -8.03
CA GLU A 60 -5.52 3.59 -8.34
C GLU A 60 -5.71 3.76 -9.85
N GLY A 61 -4.61 3.73 -10.62
CA GLY A 61 -4.67 3.80 -12.08
C GLY A 61 -5.33 2.59 -12.77
N LYS A 62 -5.60 1.50 -12.05
CA LYS A 62 -6.32 0.32 -12.55
C LYS A 62 -7.78 0.31 -12.15
N VAL A 63 -8.18 1.08 -11.13
CA VAL A 63 -9.58 1.19 -10.74
C VAL A 63 -10.29 2.09 -11.75
N LYS A 64 -11.25 1.53 -12.46
CA LYS A 64 -12.17 2.29 -13.31
C LYS A 64 -13.55 2.27 -12.68
N ILE A 65 -14.20 3.42 -12.65
CA ILE A 65 -15.61 3.52 -12.28
C ILE A 65 -16.42 3.21 -13.54
N LEU A 66 -17.33 2.23 -13.42
CA LEU A 66 -18.39 2.05 -14.39
C LEU A 66 -19.53 2.99 -14.02
N THR A 67 -19.72 4.06 -14.80
CA THR A 67 -20.85 4.98 -14.65
C THR A 67 -21.85 4.77 -15.76
N GLU A 68 -23.14 4.93 -15.48
CA GLU A 68 -24.18 4.91 -16.50
C GLU A 68 -24.49 6.34 -16.97
N GLU A 69 -24.24 6.63 -18.24
CA GLU A 69 -24.59 7.89 -18.91
C GLU A 69 -25.44 7.56 -20.15
N ASP A 70 -26.63 8.17 -20.28
CA ASP A 70 -27.55 7.96 -21.40
C ASP A 70 -27.86 6.48 -21.73
N ASN A 71 -28.18 5.67 -20.71
CA ASN A 71 -28.40 4.20 -20.81
C ASN A 71 -27.19 3.44 -21.39
N LYS A 72 -25.97 3.98 -21.29
CA LYS A 72 -24.72 3.31 -21.66
C LYS A 72 -23.77 3.29 -20.47
N ILE A 73 -23.14 2.14 -20.27
CA ILE A 73 -22.05 2.01 -19.31
C ILE A 73 -20.80 2.65 -19.93
N VAL A 74 -20.25 3.67 -19.26
CA VAL A 74 -18.99 4.32 -19.62
C VAL A 74 -17.96 4.08 -18.52
N GLU A 75 -16.72 3.81 -18.92
CA GLU A 75 -15.58 3.68 -18.03
C GLU A 75 -14.97 5.07 -17.77
N LYS A 76 -14.81 5.45 -16.51
CA LYS A 76 -14.07 6.64 -16.08
C LYS A 76 -12.94 6.24 -15.14
N ASP A 77 -11.88 7.03 -15.12
CA ASP A 77 -10.79 6.85 -14.16
C ASP A 77 -11.32 7.09 -12.74
N PHE A 78 -10.89 6.27 -11.78
CA PHE A 78 -11.22 6.45 -10.37
C PHE A 78 -10.37 7.59 -9.80
N ASP A 79 -10.89 8.81 -9.91
CA ASP A 79 -10.25 10.00 -9.34
C ASP A 79 -10.55 10.06 -7.83
N THR A 80 -9.61 9.61 -7.00
CA THR A 80 -9.62 9.91 -5.56
C THR A 80 -9.19 11.35 -5.43
N GLY A 81 -10.15 12.27 -5.57
CA GLY A 81 -9.89 13.71 -5.47
C GLY A 81 -8.88 13.99 -4.36
N GLU A 82 -7.83 14.77 -4.70
CA GLU A 82 -6.81 15.25 -3.78
C GLU A 82 -7.45 15.48 -2.41
N LEU A 83 -7.04 14.72 -1.39
CA LEU A 83 -7.13 15.24 -0.03
C LEU A 83 -6.07 16.33 0.04
N ASP A 84 -6.39 17.48 -0.56
CA ASP A 84 -5.67 18.71 -0.34
C ASP A 84 -5.84 19.07 1.15
N GLY A 85 -4.71 19.09 1.85
CA GLY A 85 -4.63 19.73 3.15
C GLY A 85 -4.80 21.24 3.04
#